data_AF-X1TXK2-F1
#
_entry.id   AF-X1TXK2-F1
#
_cell.length_a   1.000
_cell.length_b   1.000
_cell.length_c   1.000
_cell.angle_alpha   90.00
_cell.angle_beta   90.00
_cell.angle_gamma   90.00
#
_symmetry.space_group_name_H-M   'P 1'
#
loop_
_entity.id
_entity.type
_entity.pdbx_description
1 polymer ?
#
loop_
_entity_poly.entity_id
_entity_poly.type
_entity_poly.pdbx_seq_one_letter_code
_entity_poly.pdbx_strand_id
1 'polypeptide(L)'
;RPEFALESSYKSLKDFIRIINENLGVNLSENISFQEIISSFSCSSEKNPIENISKVFDDCKMITKLNRILKDEVSLSTLTIVPKGFTPHQKNWFSITIQPDNMNPSRYNIRVIFRNEDISVFEEFGENMISYLANIIQEIES
;
A
#
# COMPACT_ATOMS: atom_id res chain seq x y z
N ARG A 1 -11.76 -1.90 -13.49
CA ARG A 1 -10.65 -2.29 -14.40
C ARG A 1 -9.32 -2.64 -13.71
N PRO A 2 -8.98 -2.19 -12.48
CA PRO A 2 -7.77 -2.65 -11.75
C PRO A 2 -7.83 -4.12 -11.29
N GLU A 3 -9.00 -4.60 -10.85
CA GLU A 3 -9.20 -5.98 -10.37
C GLU A 3 -8.75 -7.04 -11.39
N PHE A 4 -9.17 -6.91 -12.65
CA PHE A 4 -8.78 -7.82 -13.72
C PHE A 4 -7.27 -7.92 -13.95
N ALA A 5 -6.53 -6.81 -13.78
CA ALA A 5 -5.08 -6.80 -13.98
C ALA A 5 -4.35 -7.47 -12.81
N LEU A 6 -4.91 -7.37 -11.60
CA LEU A 6 -4.34 -7.97 -10.40
C LEU A 6 -4.55 -9.48 -10.40
N GLU A 7 -5.76 -9.94 -10.69
CA GLU A 7 -6.09 -11.35 -10.83
C GLU A 7 -5.27 -12.02 -11.95
N SER A 8 -5.13 -11.36 -13.10
CA SER A 8 -4.33 -11.91 -14.20
C SER A 8 -2.85 -11.99 -13.84
N SER A 9 -2.30 -10.99 -13.16
CA SER A 9 -0.90 -10.98 -12.72
C SER A 9 -0.63 -12.07 -11.70
N TYR A 10 -1.58 -12.28 -10.78
CA TYR A 10 -1.52 -13.33 -9.78
C TYR A 10 -1.55 -14.73 -10.41
N LYS A 11 -2.44 -14.93 -11.39
CA LYS A 11 -2.50 -16.16 -12.16
C LYS A 11 -1.20 -16.43 -12.92
N SER A 12 -0.63 -15.41 -13.58
CA SER A 12 0.65 -15.53 -14.28
C SER A 12 1.80 -15.89 -13.35
N LEU A 13 1.83 -15.33 -12.13
CA LEU A 13 2.82 -15.69 -11.12
C LEU A 13 2.67 -17.16 -10.68
N LYS A 14 1.45 -17.63 -10.43
CA LYS A 14 1.18 -19.04 -10.09
C LYS A 14 1.63 -19.99 -11.20
N ASP A 15 1.32 -19.65 -12.45
CA ASP A 15 1.75 -20.43 -13.61
C ASP A 15 3.28 -20.47 -13.75
N PHE A 16 3.96 -19.34 -13.52
CA PHE A 16 5.42 -19.29 -13.54
C PHE A 16 6.06 -20.15 -12.45
N ILE A 17 5.57 -20.07 -11.21
CA ILE A 17 6.06 -20.90 -10.09
C ILE A 17 5.90 -22.39 -10.42
N ARG A 18 4.74 -22.77 -10.97
CA ARG A 18 4.48 -24.14 -11.42
C ARG A 18 5.48 -24.60 -12.47
N ILE A 19 5.72 -23.80 -13.51
CA ILE A 19 6.68 -24.13 -14.60
C ILE A 19 8.10 -24.35 -14.04
N ILE A 20 8.54 -23.51 -13.10
CA ILE A 20 9.88 -23.63 -12.49
C ILE A 20 9.98 -24.95 -11.70
N ASN A 21 8.98 -25.26 -10.85
CA ASN A 21 8.96 -26.48 -10.07
C ASN A 21 8.96 -27.73 -10.98
N GLU A 22 8.13 -27.73 -12.03
CA GLU A 22 7.96 -28.88 -12.93
C GLU A 22 9.16 -29.10 -13.86
N ASN A 23 9.79 -28.04 -14.37
CA ASN A 23 10.81 -28.15 -15.43
C ASN A 23 12.26 -28.03 -14.94
N LEU A 24 12.50 -27.34 -13.83
CA LEU A 24 13.87 -27.10 -13.33
C LEU A 24 14.20 -27.95 -12.10
N GLY A 25 13.23 -28.68 -11.54
CA GLY A 25 13.41 -29.45 -10.31
C GLY A 25 13.77 -28.60 -9.09
N VAL A 26 13.63 -27.28 -9.20
CA VAL A 26 13.84 -26.33 -8.11
C VAL A 26 12.54 -26.26 -7.33
N ASN A 27 12.53 -26.75 -6.09
CA ASN A 27 11.41 -26.50 -5.21
C ASN A 27 11.49 -25.06 -4.70
N LEU A 28 10.77 -24.14 -5.35
CA LEU A 28 10.72 -22.73 -4.96
C LEU A 28 10.13 -22.57 -3.55
N SER A 29 9.24 -23.46 -3.12
CA SER A 29 8.66 -23.40 -1.77
C SER A 29 9.68 -23.63 -0.65
N GLU A 30 10.80 -24.31 -0.94
CA GLU A 30 11.87 -24.57 0.02
C GLU A 30 12.97 -23.48 0.01
N ASN A 31 13.01 -22.63 -1.02
CA ASN A 31 14.12 -21.70 -1.25
C ASN A 31 13.70 -20.22 -1.35
N ILE A 32 12.39 -19.92 -1.35
CA ILE A 32 11.91 -18.54 -1.30
C ILE A 32 12.06 -17.99 0.12
N SER A 33 12.75 -16.86 0.27
CA SER A 33 12.86 -16.16 1.55
C SER A 33 11.58 -15.42 1.93
N PHE A 34 10.90 -14.81 0.96
CA PHE A 34 9.60 -14.15 1.06
C PHE A 34 9.08 -13.82 -0.34
N GLN A 35 7.79 -13.57 -0.47
CA GLN A 35 7.17 -12.99 -1.67
C GLN A 35 6.88 -11.50 -1.44
N GLU A 36 6.88 -10.70 -2.52
CA GLU A 36 6.64 -9.26 -2.45
C GLU A 36 5.59 -8.81 -3.47
N ILE A 37 4.62 -8.02 -3.03
CA ILE A 37 3.73 -7.22 -3.87
C ILE A 37 4.22 -5.78 -3.82
N ILE A 38 4.48 -5.20 -4.99
CA ILE A 38 4.65 -3.76 -5.16
C ILE A 38 3.60 -3.30 -6.17
N SER A 39 2.65 -2.50 -5.70
CA SER A 39 1.55 -2.04 -6.55
C SER A 39 1.24 -0.56 -6.31
N SER A 40 0.75 0.07 -7.36
CA SER A 40 0.28 1.45 -7.34
C SER A 40 -1.15 1.51 -7.86
N PHE A 41 -2.01 2.21 -7.14
CA PHE A 41 -3.42 2.40 -7.48
C PHE A 41 -3.76 3.89 -7.53
N SER A 42 -4.76 4.21 -8.33
CA SER A 42 -5.43 5.50 -8.30
C SER A 42 -6.88 5.31 -7.87
N CYS A 43 -7.33 6.05 -6.89
CA CYS A 43 -8.72 6.04 -6.41
C CYS A 43 -9.33 7.43 -6.64
N SER A 44 -10.44 7.50 -7.38
CA SER A 44 -11.19 8.74 -7.52
C SER A 44 -12.03 8.99 -6.27
N SER A 45 -12.12 10.25 -5.85
CA SER A 45 -12.97 10.70 -4.74
C SER A 45 -13.74 11.95 -5.13
N GLU A 46 -14.94 12.09 -4.57
CA GLU A 46 -15.72 13.34 -4.65
C GLU A 46 -15.25 14.38 -3.63
N LYS A 47 -14.46 13.95 -2.64
CA LYS A 47 -13.88 14.82 -1.61
C LYS A 47 -12.46 15.24 -1.98
N ASN A 48 -11.96 16.30 -1.34
CA ASN A 48 -10.58 16.77 -1.52
C ASN A 48 -9.62 15.88 -0.70
N PRO A 49 -8.74 15.08 -1.35
CA PRO A 49 -7.76 14.22 -0.68
C PRO A 49 -6.79 14.96 0.22
N ILE A 50 -6.37 16.18 -0.15
CA ILE A 50 -5.44 16.97 0.67
C ILE A 50 -6.11 17.34 1.99
N GLU A 51 -7.35 17.83 1.94
CA GLU A 51 -8.10 18.23 3.13
C GLU A 51 -8.37 17.03 4.04
N ASN A 52 -8.80 15.90 3.48
CA ASN A 52 -9.10 14.71 4.27
C ASN A 52 -7.85 14.09 4.91
N ILE A 53 -6.73 14.01 4.17
CA ILE A 53 -5.48 13.54 4.78
C ILE A 53 -5.01 14.52 5.85
N SER A 54 -5.14 15.83 5.65
CA SER A 54 -4.77 16.82 6.65
C SER A 54 -5.53 16.61 7.97
N LYS A 55 -6.85 16.35 7.90
CA LYS A 55 -7.70 16.13 9.08
C LYS A 55 -7.24 14.99 9.96
N VAL A 56 -6.67 13.93 9.37
CA VAL A 56 -6.08 12.80 10.12
C VAL A 56 -4.99 13.26 11.09
N PHE A 57 -4.38 14.41 10.83
CA PHE A 57 -3.27 14.95 11.60
C PHE A 57 -3.58 16.27 12.32
N ASP A 58 -4.83 16.72 12.38
CA ASP A 58 -5.18 18.04 12.96
C ASP A 58 -4.66 18.23 14.40
N ASP A 59 -4.67 17.16 15.20
CA ASP A 59 -4.16 17.16 16.58
C ASP A 59 -2.64 16.94 16.70
N CYS A 60 -1.92 16.88 15.59
CA CYS A 60 -0.49 16.62 15.56
C CYS A 60 0.30 17.86 16.03
N LYS A 61 0.79 17.83 17.27
CA LYS A 61 1.65 18.88 17.86
C LYS A 61 2.88 19.25 17.02
N MET A 62 3.31 18.37 16.10
CA MET A 62 4.41 18.66 15.19
C MET A 62 4.03 19.72 14.14
N ILE A 63 2.78 19.74 13.68
CA ILE A 63 2.29 20.72 12.70
C ILE A 63 2.43 22.13 13.25
N THR A 64 2.04 22.39 14.50
CA THR A 64 2.23 23.70 15.14
C THR A 64 3.71 24.15 15.14
N LYS A 65 4.64 23.21 15.35
CA LYS A 65 6.08 23.50 15.30
C LYS A 65 6.53 23.82 13.87
N LEU A 66 6.05 23.06 12.89
CA LEU A 66 6.35 23.27 11.47
C LEU A 66 5.83 24.62 11.00
N ASN A 67 4.60 25.01 11.38
CA ASN A 67 4.03 26.32 11.03
C ASN A 67 4.95 27.46 11.49
N ARG A 68 5.46 27.38 12.72
CA ARG A 68 6.38 28.38 13.27
C ARG A 68 7.73 28.42 12.54
N ILE A 69 8.24 27.27 12.11
CA ILE A 69 9.52 27.17 11.39
C ILE A 69 9.38 27.75 9.98
N LEU A 70 8.32 27.37 9.29
CA LEU A 70 8.06 27.74 7.90
C LEU A 70 7.43 29.13 7.75
N LYS A 71 6.94 29.70 8.85
CA LYS A 71 6.21 30.98 8.90
C LYS A 71 4.97 30.97 7.99
N ASP A 72 4.33 29.81 7.89
CA ASP A 72 3.15 29.55 7.07
C ASP A 72 2.28 28.47 7.72
N GLU A 73 1.03 28.36 7.30
CA GLU A 73 0.15 27.25 7.69
C GLU A 73 0.44 26.04 6.80
N VAL A 74 0.86 24.93 7.41
CA VAL A 74 1.16 23.70 6.67
C VAL A 74 0.27 22.54 7.09
N SER A 75 0.02 21.65 6.14
CA SER A 75 -0.65 20.37 6.36
C SER A 75 0.24 19.21 5.93
N LEU A 76 0.02 18.05 6.54
CA LEU A 76 0.58 16.80 6.03
C LEU A 76 -0.33 16.29 4.91
N SER A 77 0.24 16.01 3.76
CA SER A 77 -0.51 15.54 2.58
C SER A 77 -0.32 14.06 2.30
N THR A 78 0.51 13.35 3.06
CA THR A 78 0.80 11.94 2.84
C THR A 78 0.64 11.16 4.14
N LEU A 79 -0.12 10.07 4.08
CA LEU A 79 -0.24 9.08 5.13
C LEU A 79 0.53 7.82 4.73
N THR A 80 1.45 7.37 5.57
CA THR A 80 2.15 6.09 5.40
C THR A 80 1.89 5.19 6.60
N ILE A 81 1.32 4.02 6.35
CA ILE A 81 0.97 3.02 7.34
C ILE A 81 1.97 1.86 7.23
N VAL A 82 2.59 1.51 8.36
CA VAL A 82 3.61 0.46 8.47
C VAL A 82 3.41 -0.33 9.77
N PRO A 83 3.88 -1.59 9.85
CA PRO A 83 3.77 -2.37 11.07
C PRO A 83 4.65 -1.78 12.19
N LYS A 84 4.08 -1.67 13.38
CA LYS A 84 4.73 -1.05 14.55
C LYS A 84 5.86 -1.93 15.08
N GLY A 85 7.05 -1.34 15.25
CA GLY A 85 8.21 -2.02 15.81
C GLY A 85 9.00 -2.87 14.80
N PHE A 86 8.62 -2.83 13.53
CA PHE A 86 9.32 -3.52 12.46
C PHE A 86 10.18 -2.53 11.66
N THR A 87 11.10 -3.07 10.86
CA THR A 87 11.95 -2.28 9.95
C THR A 87 11.73 -2.71 8.49
N PRO A 88 11.95 -1.80 7.51
CA PRO A 88 11.72 -2.12 6.10
C PRO A 88 12.57 -3.27 5.53
N HIS A 89 13.59 -3.76 6.23
CA HIS A 89 14.41 -4.88 5.76
C HIS A 89 13.90 -6.25 6.20
N GLN A 90 12.88 -6.32 7.04
CA GLN A 90 12.33 -7.59 7.51
C GLN A 90 11.50 -8.27 6.42
N LYS A 91 11.48 -9.61 6.47
CA LYS A 91 10.73 -10.46 5.53
C LYS A 91 9.22 -10.24 5.63
N ASN A 92 8.73 -10.03 6.85
CA ASN A 92 7.32 -9.77 7.13
C ASN A 92 7.16 -8.26 7.35
N TRP A 93 6.75 -7.55 6.32
CA TRP A 93 6.69 -6.09 6.30
C TRP A 93 5.62 -5.60 5.34
N PHE A 94 4.98 -4.48 5.67
CA PHE A 94 4.16 -3.78 4.71
C PHE A 94 4.34 -2.26 4.81
N SER A 95 4.03 -1.57 3.73
CA SER A 95 3.95 -0.12 3.66
C SER A 95 2.79 0.24 2.74
N ILE A 96 1.81 0.97 3.27
CA ILE A 96 0.72 1.53 2.49
C ILE A 96 0.87 3.04 2.55
N THR A 97 1.23 3.66 1.42
CA THR A 97 1.36 5.11 1.27
C THR A 97 0.17 5.64 0.50
N ILE A 98 -0.52 6.62 1.07
CA ILE A 98 -1.68 7.29 0.49
C ILE A 98 -1.37 8.77 0.43
N GLN A 99 -1.53 9.36 -0.75
CA GLN A 99 -1.26 10.77 -1.01
C GLN A 99 -2.23 11.30 -2.08
N PRO A 100 -2.47 12.61 -2.16
CA PRO A 100 -3.20 13.19 -3.28
C PRO A 100 -2.45 12.96 -4.59
N ASP A 101 -3.20 12.89 -5.68
CA ASP A 101 -2.63 13.00 -7.01
C ASP A 101 -2.36 14.48 -7.35
N ASN A 102 -1.09 14.81 -7.53
CA ASN A 102 -0.65 16.16 -7.86
C ASN A 102 -1.22 16.65 -9.20
N MET A 103 -1.59 15.74 -10.10
CA MET A 103 -2.16 16.06 -11.40
C MET A 103 -3.69 16.10 -11.38
N ASN A 104 -4.32 15.51 -10.35
CA ASN A 104 -5.77 15.46 -10.23
C ASN A 104 -6.20 15.58 -8.74
N PRO A 105 -6.70 16.75 -8.32
CA PRO A 105 -7.05 17.00 -6.93
C PRO A 105 -8.26 16.19 -6.43
N SER A 106 -8.91 15.40 -7.29
CA SER A 106 -10.02 14.50 -6.93
C SER A 106 -9.58 13.03 -6.91
N ARG A 107 -8.29 12.76 -6.75
CA ARG A 107 -7.74 11.40 -6.72
C ARG A 107 -6.72 11.21 -5.61
N TYR A 108 -6.74 10.02 -5.03
CA TYR A 108 -5.64 9.47 -4.26
C TYR A 108 -4.73 8.64 -5.15
N ASN A 109 -3.43 8.76 -4.93
CA ASN A 109 -2.44 7.78 -5.32
C ASN A 109 -2.09 6.92 -4.11
N ILE A 110 -2.20 5.60 -4.28
CA ILE A 110 -1.97 4.61 -3.24
C ILE A 110 -0.83 3.71 -3.69
N ARG A 111 0.21 3.58 -2.89
CA ARG A 111 1.31 2.64 -3.10
C ARG A 111 1.29 1.59 -2.01
N VAL A 112 1.32 0.33 -2.40
CA VAL A 112 1.42 -0.81 -1.48
C VAL A 112 2.73 -1.53 -1.72
N ILE A 113 3.43 -1.81 -0.63
CA ILE A 113 4.50 -2.79 -0.56
C ILE A 113 4.05 -3.79 0.49
N PHE A 114 3.99 -5.07 0.16
CA PHE A 114 3.65 -6.13 1.11
C PHE A 114 4.61 -7.30 0.92
N ARG A 115 5.21 -7.75 2.01
CA ARG A 115 6.11 -8.90 2.06
C ARG A 115 5.70 -9.86 3.16
N ASN A 116 5.72 -11.14 2.84
CA ASN A 116 5.55 -12.20 3.80
C ASN A 116 6.34 -13.44 3.38
N GLU A 117 6.84 -14.20 4.36
CA GLU A 117 7.46 -15.50 4.11
C GLU A 117 6.44 -16.64 4.02
N ASP A 118 5.27 -16.47 4.65
CA ASP A 118 4.15 -17.39 4.56
C ASP A 118 3.33 -17.09 3.30
N ILE A 119 3.32 -18.06 2.38
CA ILE A 119 2.61 -17.92 1.12
C ILE A 119 1.11 -17.74 1.34
N SER A 120 0.49 -18.43 2.30
CA SER A 120 -0.95 -18.34 2.54
C SER A 120 -1.35 -16.95 3.03
N VAL A 121 -0.53 -16.34 3.89
CA VAL A 121 -0.74 -14.94 4.32
C VAL A 121 -0.56 -13.97 3.15
N PHE A 122 0.39 -14.25 2.27
CA PHE A 122 0.58 -13.47 1.04
C PHE A 122 -0.61 -13.58 0.07
N GLU A 123 -1.15 -14.79 -0.14
CA GLU A 123 -2.33 -15.00 -0.99
C GLU A 123 -3.54 -14.26 -0.41
N GLU A 124 -3.81 -14.42 0.89
CA GLU A 124 -4.92 -13.78 1.58
C GLU A 124 -4.85 -12.25 1.48
N PHE A 125 -3.66 -11.67 1.68
CA PHE A 125 -3.48 -10.23 1.49
C PHE A 125 -3.76 -9.81 0.05
N GLY A 126 -3.24 -10.55 -0.93
CA GLY A 126 -3.44 -10.26 -2.35
C GLY A 126 -4.91 -10.25 -2.76
N GLU A 127 -5.69 -11.23 -2.28
CA GLU A 127 -7.13 -11.36 -2.56
C GLU A 127 -7.96 -10.25 -1.92
N ASN A 128 -7.57 -9.78 -0.72
CA ASN A 128 -8.31 -8.78 0.04
C ASN A 128 -7.74 -7.36 -0.07
N MET A 129 -6.64 -7.16 -0.81
CA MET A 129 -5.95 -5.87 -0.84
C MET A 129 -6.86 -4.71 -1.26
N ILE A 130 -7.69 -4.90 -2.28
CA ILE A 130 -8.58 -3.84 -2.78
C ILE A 130 -9.62 -3.44 -1.71
N SER A 131 -10.19 -4.40 -0.98
CA SER A 131 -11.16 -4.10 0.08
C SER A 131 -10.50 -3.41 1.26
N TYR A 132 -9.29 -3.82 1.65
CA TYR A 132 -8.51 -3.12 2.68
C TYR A 132 -8.21 -1.66 2.29
N LEU A 133 -7.78 -1.42 1.06
CA LEU A 133 -7.51 -0.06 0.58
C LEU A 133 -8.78 0.80 0.54
N ALA A 134 -9.90 0.25 0.09
CA ALA A 134 -11.18 0.96 0.07
C ALA A 134 -11.62 1.37 1.49
N ASN A 135 -11.51 0.46 2.46
CA ASN A 135 -11.85 0.74 3.86
C ASN A 135 -10.93 1.83 4.45
N ILE A 136 -9.63 1.79 4.18
CA ILE A 136 -8.70 2.83 4.66
C ILE A 136 -9.08 4.20 4.08
N ILE A 137 -9.39 4.28 2.78
CA ILE A 137 -9.82 5.54 2.17
C ILE A 137 -11.14 6.03 2.80
N GLN A 138 -12.09 5.14 3.06
CA GLN A 138 -13.34 5.50 3.72
C GLN A 138 -13.11 6.11 5.10
N GLU A 139 -12.19 5.56 5.91
CA GLU A 139 -11.84 6.10 7.22
C GLU A 139 -11.14 7.47 7.11
N ILE A 140 -10.25 7.66 6.13
CA ILE A 140 -9.62 8.97 5.87
C ILE A 140 -10.66 10.03 5.51
N GLU A 141 -11.73 9.61 4.83
CA GLU A 141 -12.78 10.51 4.36
C GLU A 141 -13.90 10.76 5.36
N SER A 142 -13.99 9.97 6.44
CA SER A 142 -15.05 10.09 7.46
C SER A 142 -14.97 11.39 8.26
#